data_AF-A0A967WW34-F1
#
_entry.id   AF-A0A967WW34-F1
#
_cell.length_a   1.000
_cell.length_b   1.000
_cell.length_c   1.000
_cell.angle_alpha   90.00
_cell.angle_beta   90.00
_cell.angle_gamma   90.00
#
_symmetry.space_group_name_H-M   'P 1'
#
loop_
_entity.id
_entity.type
_entity.pdbx_description
1 polymer ?
#
loop_
_entity_poly.entity_id
_entity_poly.type
_entity_poly.pdbx_seq_one_letter_code
_entity_poly.pdbx_strand_id
1 'polypeptide(L)'
;KEAVLKRESGIGVRVLYKGAWGFSAASDLSDLPGLFGKALDNAKAASQRVTFPVRLADKEAVQAEFASPCQINPFQVPFAEKVAFMQEMDERLNQAGVFQRIADLTFVRKQIVFMDS
;
A
#
# COMPACT_ATOMS: atom_id res chain seq x y z
N LYS A 1 24.98 -12.49 -1.30
CA LYS A 1 23.66 -12.04 -1.80
C LYS A 1 22.94 -11.42 -0.61
N GLU A 2 22.68 -10.11 -0.63
CA GLU A 2 22.07 -9.39 0.49
C GLU A 2 20.54 -9.45 0.40
N ALA A 3 19.88 -9.65 1.54
CA ALA A 3 18.43 -9.48 1.66
C ALA A 3 18.15 -8.03 2.06
N VAL A 4 17.36 -7.31 1.25
CA VAL A 4 16.94 -5.94 1.56
C VAL A 4 15.57 -5.97 2.21
N LEU A 5 15.48 -5.50 3.45
CA LEU A 5 14.22 -5.29 4.14
C LEU A 5 13.85 -3.81 4.07
N LYS A 6 12.72 -3.49 3.44
CA LYS A 6 12.16 -2.14 3.39
C LYS A 6 10.83 -2.11 4.16
N ARG A 7 10.65 -1.10 5.01
CA ARG A 7 9.39 -0.82 5.71
C ARG A 7 8.95 0.59 5.39
N GLU A 8 7.70 0.73 4.99
CA GLU A 8 7.05 2.02 4.73
C GLU A 8 5.73 2.07 5.50
N SER A 9 5.40 3.25 5.99
CA SER A 9 4.12 3.55 6.64
C SER A 9 3.70 4.97 6.30
N GLY A 10 2.40 5.19 6.26
CA GLY A 10 1.83 6.52 6.06
C GLY A 10 0.32 6.48 6.12
N ILE A 11 -0.25 7.66 6.10
CA ILE A 11 -1.70 7.89 6.11
C ILE A 11 -2.06 8.86 4.99
N GLY A 12 -3.19 8.60 4.34
CA GLY A 12 -3.82 9.50 3.39
C GLY A 12 -5.18 9.91 3.93
N VAL A 13 -5.45 11.20 3.94
CA VAL A 13 -6.72 11.79 4.40
C VAL A 13 -7.39 12.46 3.21
N ARG A 14 -8.69 12.17 3.03
CA ARG A 14 -9.55 12.78 2.03
C ARG A 14 -10.75 13.41 2.72
N VAL A 15 -10.99 14.69 2.48
CA VAL A 15 -12.09 15.47 3.09
C VAL A 15 -13.02 15.98 2.01
N LEU A 16 -14.32 15.74 2.16
CA LEU A 16 -15.35 16.34 1.32
C LEU A 16 -15.93 17.56 2.03
N TYR A 17 -15.79 18.75 1.45
CA TYR A 17 -16.36 19.99 1.98
C TYR A 17 -17.14 20.73 0.89
N LYS A 18 -18.43 20.98 1.15
CA LYS A 18 -19.35 21.67 0.21
C LYS A 18 -19.26 21.14 -1.24
N GLY A 19 -19.16 19.81 -1.38
CA GLY A 19 -19.08 19.14 -2.69
C GLY A 19 -17.70 19.16 -3.35
N ALA A 20 -16.65 19.63 -2.68
CA ALA A 20 -15.28 19.61 -3.18
C ALA A 20 -14.35 18.74 -2.33
N TRP A 21 -13.41 18.08 -2.99
CA TRP A 21 -12.43 17.23 -2.33
C TRP A 21 -11.16 17.99 -1.97
N GLY A 22 -10.65 17.73 -0.78
CA GLY A 22 -9.29 18.06 -0.37
C GLY A 22 -8.55 16.80 0.09
N PHE A 23 -7.25 16.79 -0.15
CA PHE A 23 -6.39 15.65 0.11
C PHE A 23 -5.15 16.09 0.89
N SER A 24 -4.68 15.24 1.78
CA SER A 24 -3.37 15.37 2.41
C SER A 24 -2.83 13.98 2.74
N ALA A 25 -1.51 13.81 2.70
CA ALA A 25 -0.87 12.54 3.06
C ALA A 25 0.45 12.80 3.77
N ALA A 26 0.82 11.92 4.69
CA ALA A 26 2.08 11.99 5.41
C ALA A 26 2.60 10.60 5.75
N SER A 27 3.93 10.46 5.78
CA SER A 27 4.63 9.30 6.33
C SER A 27 4.94 9.47 7.83
N ASP A 28 5.01 10.71 8.31
CA ASP A 28 5.11 11.04 9.73
C ASP A 28 3.70 11.22 10.33
N LEU A 29 3.46 10.54 11.44
CA LEU A 29 2.17 10.51 12.15
C LEU A 29 2.19 11.37 13.43
N SER A 30 3.23 12.18 13.63
CA SER A 30 3.37 13.06 14.79
C SER A 30 2.29 14.15 14.88
N ASP A 31 1.79 14.64 13.74
CA ASP A 31 0.79 15.71 13.64
C ASP A 31 -0.42 15.29 12.77
N LEU A 32 -1.21 14.36 13.29
CA LEU A 32 -2.48 13.97 12.66
C LEU A 32 -3.47 15.15 12.55
N PRO A 33 -3.71 15.97 13.60
CA PRO A 33 -4.67 17.08 13.50
C PRO A 33 -4.30 18.07 12.39
N GLY A 34 -3.02 18.42 12.25
CA GLY A 34 -2.54 19.28 11.19
C GLY A 34 -2.73 18.65 9.80
N LEU A 35 -2.58 17.34 9.66
CA LEU A 35 -2.87 16.64 8.40
C LEU A 35 -4.35 16.73 7.99
N PHE A 36 -5.26 16.50 8.93
CA PHE A 36 -6.70 16.68 8.71
C PHE A 36 -7.05 18.14 8.39
N GLY A 37 -6.45 19.09 9.11
CA GLY A 37 -6.58 20.52 8.85
C GLY A 37 -6.18 20.89 7.43
N LYS A 38 -5.00 20.45 6.98
CA LYS A 38 -4.52 20.66 5.60
C LYS A 38 -5.47 20.09 4.56
N ALA A 39 -5.97 18.86 4.77
CA ALA A 39 -6.93 18.24 3.84
C ALA A 39 -8.23 19.07 3.77
N LEU A 40 -8.73 19.55 4.92
CA LEU A 40 -9.92 20.40 4.96
C LEU A 40 -9.69 21.76 4.29
N ASP A 41 -8.56 22.40 4.50
CA ASP A 41 -8.27 23.69 3.88
C ASP A 41 -8.11 23.57 2.37
N ASN A 42 -7.51 22.49 1.88
CA ASN A 42 -7.51 22.14 0.47
C ASN A 42 -8.95 21.97 -0.07
N ALA A 43 -9.83 21.31 0.69
CA ALA A 43 -11.23 21.12 0.30
C ALA A 43 -12.00 22.46 0.26
N LYS A 44 -11.78 23.34 1.25
CA LYS A 44 -12.36 24.70 1.29
C LYS A 44 -11.93 25.52 0.08
N ALA A 45 -10.64 25.52 -0.25
CA ALA A 45 -10.13 26.23 -1.42
C ALA A 45 -10.74 25.70 -2.72
N ALA A 46 -10.83 24.38 -2.87
CA ALA A 46 -11.47 23.74 -4.02
C ALA A 46 -12.97 24.07 -4.11
N SER A 47 -13.66 24.18 -2.97
CA SER A 47 -15.10 24.48 -2.92
C SER A 47 -15.48 25.85 -3.50
N GLN A 48 -14.52 26.79 -3.58
CA GLN A 48 -14.77 28.12 -4.17
C GLN A 48 -14.92 28.09 -5.70
N ARG A 49 -14.43 27.03 -6.36
CA ARG A 49 -14.41 26.90 -7.83
C ARG A 49 -15.10 25.62 -8.32
N VAL A 50 -15.75 24.88 -7.43
CA VAL A 50 -16.40 23.62 -7.80
C VAL A 50 -17.67 23.92 -8.61
N THR A 51 -17.71 23.45 -9.85
CA THR A 51 -18.85 23.59 -10.76
C THR A 51 -19.82 22.42 -10.63
N PHE A 52 -19.29 21.22 -10.37
CA PHE A 52 -20.08 19.99 -10.18
C PHE A 52 -19.81 19.43 -8.79
N PRO A 53 -20.66 19.72 -7.80
CA PRO A 53 -20.44 19.28 -6.43
C PRO A 53 -20.59 17.77 -6.32
N VAL A 54 -19.61 17.13 -5.69
CA VAL A 54 -19.65 15.70 -5.37
C VAL A 54 -20.63 15.44 -4.23
N ARG A 55 -21.48 14.44 -4.42
CA ARG A 55 -22.30 13.85 -3.35
C ARG A 55 -21.90 12.39 -3.17
N LEU A 56 -21.70 11.98 -1.93
CA LEU A 56 -21.52 10.57 -1.61
C LEU A 56 -22.87 9.87 -1.75
N ALA A 57 -22.83 8.61 -2.19
CA ALA A 57 -24.03 7.79 -2.20
C ALA A 57 -24.45 7.49 -0.76
N ASP A 58 -25.75 7.48 -0.51
CA ASP A 58 -26.30 6.94 0.73
C ASP A 58 -25.98 5.45 0.77
N LYS A 59 -25.06 5.07 1.65
CA LYS A 59 -24.67 3.68 1.89
C LYS A 59 -24.72 3.39 3.38
N GLU A 60 -25.07 2.16 3.72
CA GLU A 60 -24.89 1.68 5.09
C GLU A 60 -23.40 1.55 5.40
N ALA A 61 -23.05 1.75 6.68
CA ALA A 61 -21.70 1.49 7.16
C ALA A 61 -21.40 0.00 7.05
N VAL A 62 -20.31 -0.36 6.35
CA VAL A 62 -19.88 -1.75 6.17
C VAL A 62 -18.54 -1.93 6.84
N GLN A 63 -18.44 -2.94 7.70
CA GLN A 63 -17.17 -3.44 8.21
C GLN A 63 -16.82 -4.71 7.45
N ALA A 64 -15.66 -4.71 6.80
CA ALA A 64 -15.18 -5.85 6.05
C ALA A 64 -13.66 -5.96 6.19
N GLU A 65 -13.18 -7.19 6.14
CA GLU A 65 -11.76 -7.51 6.13
C GLU A 65 -11.46 -8.41 4.93
N PHE A 66 -10.29 -8.19 4.33
CA PHE A 66 -9.74 -9.07 3.32
C PHE A 66 -8.33 -9.47 3.70
N ALA A 67 -8.10 -10.78 3.81
CA ALA A 67 -6.78 -11.37 3.92
C ALA A 67 -6.48 -12.17 2.64
N SER A 68 -5.28 -11.98 2.09
CA SER A 68 -4.82 -12.78 0.95
C SER A 68 -4.81 -14.26 1.34
N PRO A 69 -5.31 -15.18 0.49
CA PRO A 69 -5.36 -16.62 0.78
C PRO A 69 -3.98 -17.29 0.62
N CYS A 70 -2.96 -16.76 1.31
CA CYS A 70 -1.61 -17.29 1.29
C CYS A 70 -1.58 -18.64 2.01
N GLN A 71 -1.46 -19.74 1.24
CA GLN A 71 -1.39 -21.10 1.81
C GLN A 71 -0.13 -21.30 2.67
N ILE A 72 0.99 -20.75 2.21
CA ILE A 72 2.26 -20.75 2.94
C ILE A 72 2.60 -19.30 3.25
N ASN A 73 2.92 -19.01 4.51
CA ASN A 73 3.41 -17.71 4.91
C ASN A 73 4.91 -17.62 4.58
N PRO A 74 5.33 -16.84 3.55
CA PRO A 74 6.72 -16.80 3.13
C PRO A 74 7.63 -16.17 4.19
N PHE A 75 7.10 -15.45 5.18
CA PHE A 75 7.88 -14.86 6.27
C PHE A 75 8.20 -15.86 7.39
N GLN A 76 7.49 -17.00 7.44
CA GLN A 76 7.77 -18.09 8.38
C GLN A 76 8.74 -19.13 7.79
N VAL A 77 8.89 -19.15 6.46
CA VAL A 77 9.86 -20.01 5.76
C VAL A 77 11.30 -19.57 6.15
N PRO A 78 12.17 -20.48 6.61
CA PRO A 78 13.56 -20.18 6.93
C PRO A 78 14.32 -19.57 5.77
N PHE A 79 15.28 -18.68 6.06
CA PHE A 79 16.09 -18.04 5.02
C PHE A 79 16.90 -19.06 4.20
N ALA A 80 17.48 -20.08 4.86
CA ALA A 80 18.26 -21.11 4.19
C ALA A 80 17.45 -21.87 3.13
N GLU A 81 16.19 -22.18 3.42
CA GLU A 81 15.28 -22.89 2.51
C GLU A 81 14.97 -22.05 1.27
N LYS A 82 14.78 -20.73 1.44
CA LYS A 82 14.61 -19.78 0.33
C LYS A 82 15.85 -19.70 -0.55
N VAL A 83 17.05 -19.71 0.05
CA VAL A 83 18.31 -19.68 -0.68
C VAL A 83 18.49 -20.97 -1.48
N ALA A 84 18.25 -22.12 -0.85
CA ALA A 84 18.32 -23.42 -1.52
C ALA A 84 17.35 -23.50 -2.71
N PHE A 85 16.10 -23.03 -2.52
CA PHE A 85 15.13 -22.95 -3.61
C PHE A 85 15.62 -22.08 -4.77
N MET A 86 16.18 -20.89 -4.50
CA MET A 86 16.73 -20.04 -5.56
C MET A 86 17.96 -20.67 -6.25
N GLN A 87 18.79 -21.42 -5.53
CA GLN A 87 19.92 -22.14 -6.11
C GLN A 87 19.45 -23.23 -7.07
N GLU A 88 18.44 -24.01 -6.67
CA GLU A 88 17.84 -25.02 -7.53
C GLU A 88 17.26 -24.41 -8.81
N MET A 89 16.58 -23.26 -8.71
CA MET A 89 16.06 -22.55 -9.88
C MET A 89 17.18 -22.03 -10.78
N ASP A 90 18.24 -21.46 -10.20
CA ASP A 90 19.41 -20.98 -10.93
C ASP A 90 20.06 -22.13 -11.72
N GLU A 91 20.30 -23.27 -11.07
CA GLU A 91 20.86 -24.47 -11.71
C GLU A 91 20.00 -24.98 -12.88
N ARG A 92 18.68 -25.03 -12.72
CA ARG A 92 17.76 -25.43 -13.80
C ARG A 92 17.83 -24.48 -15.00
N LEU A 93 18.01 -23.18 -14.76
CA LEU A 93 18.17 -22.16 -15.80
C LEU A 93 19.54 -22.24 -16.51
N ASN A 94 20.51 -22.99 -15.98
CA ASN A 94 21.84 -23.13 -16.57
C ASN A 94 21.84 -24.09 -17.77
N GLN A 95 21.35 -23.61 -18.91
CA GLN A 95 21.23 -24.37 -20.16
C GLN A 95 22.09 -23.77 -21.28
N ALA A 96 22.47 -24.61 -22.24
CA ALA A 96 23.22 -24.16 -23.42
C ALA A 96 22.46 -23.05 -24.18
N GLY A 97 23.14 -21.96 -24.48
CA GLY A 97 22.56 -20.78 -25.14
C GLY A 97 21.95 -19.75 -24.20
N VAL A 98 21.87 -20.01 -22.88
CA VAL A 98 21.44 -19.01 -21.89
C VAL A 98 22.62 -18.09 -21.55
N PHE A 99 22.53 -16.83 -21.95
CA PHE A 99 23.57 -15.82 -21.70
C PHE A 99 23.47 -15.17 -20.31
N GLN A 100 22.26 -15.06 -19.73
CA GLN A 100 22.03 -14.42 -18.44
C GLN A 100 20.93 -15.14 -17.66
N ARG A 101 21.11 -15.26 -16.34
CA ARG A 101 20.14 -15.85 -15.40
C ARG A 101 19.87 -14.86 -14.28
N ILE A 102 18.60 -14.68 -13.94
CA ILE A 102 18.14 -13.86 -12.82
C ILE A 102 17.07 -14.67 -12.11
N ALA A 103 17.21 -14.80 -10.79
CA ALA A 103 16.20 -15.35 -9.92
C ALA A 103 16.05 -14.42 -8.71
N ASP A 104 14.82 -14.01 -8.42
CA ASP A 104 14.47 -13.19 -7.28
C ASP A 104 13.26 -13.76 -6.55
N LEU A 105 13.18 -13.45 -5.25
CA LEU A 105 12.02 -13.73 -4.42
C LEU A 105 11.59 -12.41 -3.78
N THR A 106 10.38 -11.97 -4.09
CA THR A 106 9.78 -10.77 -3.51
C THR A 106 8.61 -11.14 -2.63
N PHE A 107 8.65 -10.73 -1.36
CA PHE A 107 7.58 -10.96 -0.39
C PHE A 107 7.09 -9.63 0.15
N VAL A 108 5.77 -9.44 0.15
CA VAL A 108 5.13 -8.22 0.65
C VAL A 108 4.19 -8.56 1.79
N ARG A 109 4.37 -7.89 2.92
CA ARG A 109 3.36 -7.85 4.00
C ARG A 109 2.77 -6.45 4.00
N LYS A 110 1.48 -6.35 3.68
CA LYS A 110 0.76 -5.07 3.60
C LYS A 110 -0.45 -5.11 4.50
N GLN A 111 -0.60 -4.08 5.32
CA GLN A 111 -1.81 -3.81 6.09
C GLN A 111 -2.34 -2.46 5.62
N ILE A 112 -3.61 -2.42 5.19
CA ILE A 112 -4.30 -1.19 4.81
C ILE A 112 -5.55 -1.11 5.65
N VAL A 113 -5.73 0.01 6.33
CA VAL A 113 -6.93 0.31 7.10
C VAL A 113 -7.66 1.43 6.37
N PHE A 114 -8.93 1.20 6.06
CA PHE A 114 -9.83 2.21 5.49
C PHE A 114 -10.85 2.60 6.54
N MET A 115 -11.10 3.91 6.65
CA MET A 115 -12.08 4.49 7.57
C MET A 115 -12.79 5.64 6.85
N ASP A 116 -14.10 5.70 6.99
CA ASP A 116 -14.93 6.85 6.61
C ASP A 116 -15.84 7.26 7.78
N SER A 117 -16.43 8.46 7.68
CA SER A 117 -17.24 9.12 8.71
C SER A 117 -18.74 9.02 8.42
#